data_AF-A0A9X1W5G7-F1
#
_entry.id   AF-A0A9X1W5G7-F1
#
_cell.length_a   1.000
_cell.length_b   1.000
_cell.length_c   1.000
_cell.angle_alpha   90.00
_cell.angle_beta   90.00
_cell.angle_gamma   90.00
#
_symmetry.space_group_name_H-M   'P 1'
#
loop_
_entity.id
_entity.type
_entity.pdbx_description
1 polymer ?
#
loop_
_entity_poly.entity_id
_entity_poly.type
_entity_poly.pdbx_seq_one_letter_code
_entity_poly.pdbx_strand_id
1 'polypeptide(L)'
;MYELLPTKNGQHIVIDESGVLQRHVTQYLLDLESVQCHEKSYVRQIAYRLKAWLNWLGARDIYDVTDRLLCKYRDELKISGDLEAKAINYRVSSVCAFYWYAENTGLCRGVIGSNDMLSGRVFRIVVNLTTQASSANYKIPFLLGTVQQARKRIPSADEIAALKDGIADKTLECGHPLAEEINVRNQLMLRWMAEAGLRRLEVVSLPVSAIPTKFKPGTMVMVTLTKGTKFSKVRDVEVESSLIQETLDYIAYERPEIVRKCHAGHDPGVVFVSTYNANGGTFTAQAITDLLDSVDSEISPHALRRYALTRYAAYLYRIQLSLYKAGENAEIDRRSIELRLTQQAGHKKVSTTFRSYVDVAIAMTLSDSGISSLEECRILLQTQLSMITSQIETARSLAKEV
;
A
#
# COMPACT_ATOMS: atom_id res chain seq x y z
N MET A 1 22.92 -10.14 25.74
CA MET A 1 22.55 -9.74 24.37
C MET A 1 21.75 -10.83 23.69
N TYR A 2 20.60 -10.46 23.15
CA TYR A 2 19.66 -11.32 22.47
C TYR A 2 19.87 -11.27 20.96
N GLU A 3 19.71 -12.42 20.33
CA GLU A 3 19.82 -12.61 18.89
C GLU A 3 18.52 -13.11 18.27
N LEU A 4 18.34 -12.77 16.99
CA LEU A 4 17.21 -13.22 16.18
C LEU A 4 17.73 -14.21 15.17
N LEU A 5 17.25 -15.45 15.24
CA LEU A 5 17.61 -16.48 14.28
C LEU A 5 16.38 -16.86 13.44
N PRO A 6 16.52 -16.91 12.10
CA PRO A 6 15.49 -17.48 11.26
C PRO A 6 15.51 -19.00 11.34
N THR A 7 14.34 -19.64 11.46
CA THR A 7 14.19 -21.09 11.29
C THR A 7 14.24 -21.45 9.81
N LYS A 8 14.34 -22.76 9.49
CA LYS A 8 14.27 -23.26 8.10
C LYS A 8 13.00 -22.82 7.36
N ASN A 9 11.92 -22.55 8.09
CA ASN A 9 10.64 -22.10 7.53
C ASN A 9 10.51 -20.56 7.46
N GLY A 10 11.57 -19.83 7.83
CA GLY A 10 11.62 -18.36 7.85
C GLY A 10 10.94 -17.72 9.07
N GLN A 11 10.63 -18.50 10.11
CA GLN A 11 10.07 -17.99 11.37
C GLN A 11 11.19 -17.43 12.23
N HIS A 12 10.90 -16.45 13.10
CA HIS A 12 11.94 -15.81 13.92
C HIS A 12 11.87 -16.33 15.35
N ILE A 13 13.01 -16.83 15.85
CA ILE A 13 13.18 -17.19 17.26
C ILE A 13 14.13 -16.20 17.93
N VAL A 14 13.94 -15.99 19.23
CA VAL A 14 14.79 -15.11 20.05
C VAL A 14 15.61 -15.96 21.01
N ILE A 15 16.93 -15.85 20.94
CA ILE A 15 17.86 -16.53 21.85
C ILE A 15 18.69 -15.51 22.63
N ASP A 16 19.19 -15.87 23.81
CA ASP A 16 20.20 -15.09 24.53
C ASP A 16 21.64 -15.45 24.13
N GLU A 17 22.64 -14.81 24.75
CA GLU A 17 24.08 -15.04 24.47
C GLU A 17 24.52 -16.47 24.80
N SER A 18 23.80 -17.15 25.70
CA SER A 18 24.07 -18.54 26.07
C SER A 18 23.38 -19.53 25.13
N GLY A 19 22.71 -19.03 24.08
CA GLY A 19 21.94 -19.85 23.15
C GLY A 19 20.62 -20.35 23.71
N VAL A 20 20.18 -19.85 24.86
CA VAL A 20 18.92 -20.27 25.49
C VAL A 20 17.76 -19.52 24.84
N LEU A 21 16.73 -20.27 24.49
CA LEU A 21 15.53 -19.74 23.85
C LEU A 21 14.69 -18.89 24.82
N GLN A 22 14.38 -17.66 24.41
CA GLN A 22 13.37 -16.84 25.05
C GLN A 22 11.97 -17.34 24.67
N ARG A 23 11.51 -18.34 25.43
CA ARG A 23 10.29 -19.13 25.13
C ARG A 23 9.05 -18.26 24.94
N HIS A 24 8.79 -17.33 25.85
CA HIS A 24 7.54 -16.55 25.82
C HIS A 24 7.47 -15.57 24.65
N VAL A 25 8.59 -14.90 24.35
CA VAL A 25 8.68 -14.00 23.20
C VAL A 25 8.62 -14.78 21.90
N THR A 26 9.30 -15.92 21.83
CA THR A 26 9.25 -16.80 20.65
C THR A 26 7.84 -17.34 20.42
N GLN A 27 7.15 -17.78 21.47
CA GLN A 27 5.75 -18.25 21.37
C GLN A 27 4.84 -17.14 20.84
N TYR A 28 4.97 -15.91 21.36
CA TYR A 28 4.21 -14.77 20.86
C TYR A 28 4.44 -14.53 19.36
N LEU A 29 5.69 -14.56 18.90
CA LEU A 29 6.02 -14.39 17.48
C LEU A 29 5.44 -15.49 16.60
N LEU A 30 5.44 -16.75 17.08
CA LEU A 30 4.82 -17.88 16.38
C LEU A 30 3.30 -17.71 16.31
N ASP A 31 2.64 -17.34 17.41
CA ASP A 31 1.19 -17.14 17.45
C ASP A 31 0.73 -15.97 16.57
N LEU A 32 1.54 -14.92 16.43
CA LEU A 32 1.25 -13.85 15.48
C LEU A 32 1.14 -14.38 14.04
N GLU A 33 1.95 -15.36 13.67
CA GLU A 33 1.94 -15.97 12.33
C GLU A 33 0.86 -17.05 12.20
N SER A 34 0.79 -17.98 13.15
CA SER A 34 -0.04 -19.19 13.05
C SER A 34 -1.48 -19.00 13.52
N VAL A 35 -1.70 -18.18 14.55
CA VAL A 35 -3.02 -17.97 15.15
C VAL A 35 -3.66 -16.69 14.64
N GLN A 36 -2.88 -15.60 14.57
CA GLN A 36 -3.37 -14.29 14.13
C GLN A 36 -3.17 -14.04 12.62
N CYS A 37 -2.54 -14.99 11.91
CA CYS A 37 -2.36 -14.97 10.46
C CYS A 37 -1.69 -13.69 9.93
N HIS A 38 -0.76 -13.11 10.70
CA HIS A 38 0.01 -11.96 10.26
C HIS A 38 1.10 -12.33 9.24
N GLU A 39 1.40 -11.41 8.32
CA GLU A 39 2.47 -11.59 7.34
C GLU A 39 3.86 -11.70 8.00
N LYS A 40 4.74 -12.55 7.46
CA LYS A 40 6.11 -12.75 7.96
C LYS A 40 6.91 -11.45 8.08
N SER A 41 6.69 -10.49 7.17
CA SER A 41 7.34 -9.18 7.20
C SER A 41 6.96 -8.35 8.44
N TYR A 42 5.70 -8.43 8.86
CA TYR A 42 5.18 -7.78 10.06
C TYR A 42 5.74 -8.43 11.32
N VAL A 43 5.71 -9.77 11.39
CA VAL A 43 6.27 -10.54 12.52
C VAL A 43 7.76 -10.24 12.68
N ARG A 44 8.51 -10.18 11.58
CA ARG A 44 9.93 -9.80 11.58
C ARG A 44 10.17 -8.42 12.17
N GLN A 45 9.35 -7.42 11.82
CA GLN A 45 9.47 -6.07 12.40
C GLN A 45 9.19 -6.07 13.91
N ILE A 46 8.20 -6.82 14.38
CA ILE A 46 7.94 -6.98 15.82
C ILE A 46 9.12 -7.65 16.50
N ALA A 47 9.65 -8.72 15.92
CA ALA A 47 10.79 -9.46 16.46
C ALA A 47 12.02 -8.55 16.66
N TYR A 48 12.36 -7.69 15.70
CA TYR A 48 13.45 -6.70 15.87
C TYR A 48 13.20 -5.72 17.01
N ARG A 49 11.95 -5.25 17.18
CA ARG A 49 11.60 -4.32 18.26
C ARG A 49 11.64 -4.99 19.63
N LEU A 50 11.17 -6.23 19.73
CA LEU A 50 11.25 -7.01 20.96
C LEU A 50 12.69 -7.37 21.31
N LYS A 51 13.53 -7.78 20.34
CA LYS A 51 14.97 -7.95 20.56
C LYS A 51 15.61 -6.68 21.13
N ALA A 52 15.32 -5.52 20.54
CA ALA A 52 15.87 -4.26 21.02
C ALA A 52 15.42 -3.93 22.45
N TRP A 53 14.17 -4.23 22.80
CA TRP A 53 13.66 -4.11 24.15
C TRP A 53 14.35 -5.06 25.14
N LEU A 54 14.49 -6.34 24.80
CA LEU A 54 15.14 -7.32 25.66
C LEU A 54 16.61 -6.98 25.90
N ASN A 55 17.32 -6.50 24.87
CA ASN A 55 18.69 -6.01 24.99
C ASN A 55 18.80 -4.83 25.95
N TRP A 56 17.83 -3.90 25.90
CA TRP A 56 17.79 -2.76 26.80
C TRP A 56 17.42 -3.16 28.23
N LEU A 57 16.50 -4.12 28.38
CA LEU A 57 16.06 -4.62 29.67
C LEU A 57 17.19 -5.35 30.42
N GLY A 58 18.08 -6.01 29.68
CA GLY A 58 19.28 -6.66 30.19
C GLY A 58 18.94 -7.94 30.96
N ALA A 59 19.49 -8.06 32.17
CA ALA A 59 19.29 -9.22 33.06
C ALA A 59 18.03 -9.11 33.93
N ARG A 60 17.21 -8.06 33.79
CA ARG A 60 15.97 -7.92 34.57
C ARG A 60 14.94 -8.95 34.11
N ASP A 61 14.08 -9.36 35.04
CA ASP A 61 12.93 -10.20 34.71
C ASP A 61 12.04 -9.48 33.69
N ILE A 62 11.68 -10.18 32.62
CA ILE A 62 10.80 -9.68 31.56
C ILE A 62 9.43 -9.26 32.09
N TYR A 63 8.99 -9.79 33.23
CA TYR A 63 7.69 -9.45 33.83
C TYR A 63 7.77 -8.43 34.96
N ASP A 64 8.97 -8.10 35.46
CA ASP A 64 9.18 -7.02 36.43
C ASP A 64 9.30 -5.66 35.73
N VAL A 65 8.24 -5.30 35.00
CA VAL A 65 8.20 -4.11 34.13
C VAL A 65 7.04 -3.22 34.54
N THR A 66 7.28 -1.91 34.51
CA THR A 66 6.33 -0.86 34.89
C THR A 66 6.23 0.20 33.79
N ASP A 67 5.18 1.03 33.85
CA ASP A 67 5.07 2.22 33.00
C ASP A 67 6.29 3.13 33.09
N ARG A 68 6.91 3.24 34.28
CA ARG A 68 8.12 4.03 34.49
C ARG A 68 9.30 3.49 33.68
N LEU A 69 9.46 2.17 33.61
CA LEU A 69 10.51 1.54 32.81
C LEU A 69 10.28 1.72 31.32
N LEU A 70 9.04 1.58 30.85
CA LEU A 70 8.69 1.84 29.45
C LEU A 70 8.87 3.33 29.07
N CYS A 71 8.49 4.25 29.96
CA CYS A 71 8.77 5.68 29.79
C CYS A 71 10.27 5.95 29.72
N LYS A 72 11.06 5.33 30.60
CA LYS A 72 12.52 5.46 30.59
C LYS A 72 13.12 4.97 29.28
N TYR A 73 12.73 3.79 28.80
CA TYR A 73 13.17 3.28 27.50
C TYR A 73 12.81 4.22 26.35
N ARG A 74 11.56 4.70 26.32
CA ARG A 74 11.08 5.69 25.34
C ARG A 74 11.92 6.96 25.37
N ASP A 75 12.21 7.48 26.55
CA ASP A 75 12.93 8.74 26.75
C ASP A 75 14.41 8.60 26.39
N GLU A 76 15.05 7.47 26.70
CA GLU A 76 16.41 7.17 26.26
C GLU A 76 16.51 7.06 24.73
N LEU A 77 15.55 6.39 24.07
CA LEU A 77 15.47 6.37 22.61
C LEU A 77 15.28 7.79 22.04
N LYS A 78 14.51 8.64 22.72
CA LYS A 78 14.32 10.04 22.31
C LYS A 78 15.60 10.86 22.49
N ILE A 79 16.33 10.68 23.59
CA ILE A 79 17.59 11.39 23.89
C ILE A 79 18.69 10.98 22.91
N SER A 80 18.74 9.71 22.50
CA SER A 80 19.73 9.25 21.50
C SER A 80 19.64 10.00 20.17
N GLY A 81 18.46 10.52 19.80
CA GLY A 81 18.25 11.26 18.56
C GLY A 81 18.18 10.40 17.29
N ASP A 82 18.47 9.10 17.38
CA ASP A 82 18.57 8.20 16.22
C ASP A 82 17.23 7.85 15.57
N LEU A 83 16.11 8.09 16.25
CA LEU A 83 14.78 7.63 15.83
C LEU A 83 13.72 8.71 15.92
N GLU A 84 12.89 8.80 14.88
CA GLU A 84 11.69 9.63 14.91
C GLU A 84 10.69 9.17 15.97
N ALA A 85 9.90 10.11 16.51
CA ALA A 85 8.86 9.83 17.52
C ALA A 85 7.90 8.70 17.10
N LYS A 86 7.57 8.60 15.81
CA LYS A 86 6.73 7.52 15.27
C LYS A 86 7.41 6.15 15.36
N ALA A 87 8.71 6.06 15.07
CA ALA A 87 9.49 4.83 15.18
C ALA A 87 9.64 4.40 16.64
N ILE A 88 9.87 5.35 17.56
CA ILE A 88 9.89 5.10 19.00
C ILE A 88 8.53 4.56 19.47
N ASN A 89 7.43 5.20 19.07
CA ASN A 89 6.08 4.75 19.40
C ASN A 89 5.79 3.33 18.88
N TYR A 90 6.31 2.95 17.72
CA TYR A 90 6.20 1.57 17.23
C TYR A 90 6.96 0.57 18.10
N ARG A 91 8.16 0.92 18.60
CA ARG A 91 8.91 0.06 19.54
C ARG A 91 8.13 -0.16 20.82
N VAL A 92 7.72 0.93 21.48
CA VAL A 92 6.93 0.88 22.73
C VAL A 92 5.62 0.11 22.52
N SER A 93 4.89 0.40 21.45
CA SER A 93 3.63 -0.31 21.14
C SER A 93 3.82 -1.82 20.96
N SER A 94 4.91 -2.25 20.34
CA SER A 94 5.18 -3.68 20.11
C SER A 94 5.49 -4.40 21.43
N VAL A 95 6.16 -3.72 22.37
CA VAL A 95 6.43 -4.23 23.71
C VAL A 95 5.13 -4.34 24.52
N CYS A 96 4.29 -3.30 24.52
CA CYS A 96 2.98 -3.37 25.17
C CYS A 96 2.09 -4.47 24.57
N ALA A 97 2.15 -4.70 23.26
CA ALA A 97 1.38 -5.76 22.61
C ALA A 97 1.82 -7.16 23.06
N PHE A 98 3.11 -7.38 23.26
CA PHE A 98 3.63 -8.61 23.86
C PHE A 98 3.12 -8.80 25.28
N TYR A 99 3.22 -7.78 26.15
CA TYR A 99 2.71 -7.90 27.52
C TYR A 99 1.20 -8.12 27.55
N TRP A 100 0.45 -7.48 26.65
CA TRP A 100 -1.00 -7.65 26.56
C TRP A 100 -1.35 -9.08 26.16
N TYR A 101 -0.61 -9.66 25.22
CA TYR A 101 -0.72 -11.07 24.89
C TYR A 101 -0.36 -11.97 26.09
N ALA A 102 0.73 -11.68 26.80
CA ALA A 102 1.19 -12.48 27.93
C ALA A 102 0.18 -12.49 29.09
N GLU A 103 -0.46 -11.35 29.38
CA GLU A 103 -1.51 -11.25 30.39
C GLU A 103 -2.76 -12.07 29.99
N ASN A 104 -3.18 -11.96 28.72
CA ASN A 104 -4.38 -12.66 28.22
C ASN A 104 -4.20 -14.17 28.05
N THR A 105 -2.97 -14.63 27.84
CA THR A 105 -2.63 -16.06 27.76
C THR A 105 -2.23 -16.65 29.11
N GLY A 106 -2.21 -15.84 30.18
CA GLY A 106 -1.87 -16.28 31.53
C GLY A 106 -0.38 -16.51 31.78
N LEU A 107 0.49 -16.07 30.87
CA LEU A 107 1.96 -16.11 31.03
C LEU A 107 2.43 -15.14 32.12
N CYS A 108 1.67 -14.07 32.37
CA CYS A 108 1.87 -13.18 33.50
C CYS A 108 0.53 -12.70 34.08
N ARG A 109 0.58 -12.08 35.26
CA ARG A 109 -0.59 -11.49 35.93
C ARG A 109 -0.25 -10.12 36.52
N GLY A 110 -1.12 -9.15 36.33
CA GLY A 110 -0.99 -7.79 36.85
C GLY A 110 0.11 -6.96 36.16
N VAL A 111 0.62 -7.39 34.99
CA VAL A 111 1.69 -6.67 34.30
C VAL A 111 1.12 -5.52 33.49
N ILE A 112 0.12 -5.77 32.65
CA ILE A 112 -0.50 -4.73 31.81
C ILE A 112 -2.01 -4.84 31.81
N GLY A 113 -2.68 -3.69 31.89
CA GLY A 113 -4.13 -3.66 31.92
C GLY A 113 -4.67 -2.25 32.10
N SER A 114 -5.99 -2.17 32.22
CA SER A 114 -6.66 -0.92 32.58
C SER A 114 -7.00 -0.95 34.05
N ASN A 115 -6.53 0.05 34.79
CA ASN A 115 -6.89 0.20 36.19
C ASN A 115 -8.33 0.75 36.24
N ASP A 116 -9.29 -0.15 36.44
CA ASP A 116 -10.67 0.22 36.77
C ASP A 116 -10.85 0.20 38.28
N MET A 117 -11.33 1.32 38.83
CA MET A 117 -11.66 1.51 40.24
C MET A 117 -12.61 0.42 40.77
N LEU A 118 -13.47 -0.15 39.91
CA LEU A 118 -14.41 -1.21 40.28
C LEU A 118 -13.77 -2.60 40.41
N SER A 119 -12.68 -2.84 39.69
CA SER A 119 -12.05 -4.17 39.61
C SER A 119 -11.06 -4.45 40.76
N GLY A 120 -10.59 -3.40 41.44
CA GLY A 120 -9.54 -3.47 42.47
C GLY A 120 -8.19 -3.98 41.98
N ARG A 121 -8.05 -4.28 40.68
CA ARG A 121 -6.80 -4.78 40.09
C ARG A 121 -5.90 -3.62 39.72
N VAL A 122 -4.67 -3.68 40.22
CA VAL A 122 -3.61 -2.73 39.90
C VAL A 122 -2.66 -3.38 38.91
N PHE A 123 -2.54 -2.77 37.73
CA PHE A 123 -1.59 -3.17 36.71
C PHE A 123 -0.35 -2.27 36.77
N ARG A 124 0.84 -2.87 36.55
CA ARG A 124 2.12 -2.14 36.52
C ARG A 124 2.30 -1.28 35.27
N ILE A 125 1.69 -1.70 34.16
CA ILE A 125 1.62 -0.98 32.90
C ILE A 125 0.16 -0.60 32.64
N VAL A 126 -0.15 0.69 32.64
CA VAL A 126 -1.52 1.18 32.57
C VAL A 126 -1.85 1.60 31.14
N VAL A 127 -2.89 0.97 30.59
CA VAL A 127 -3.46 1.29 29.29
C VAL A 127 -4.94 1.66 29.41
N ASN A 128 -5.42 2.47 28.48
CA ASN A 128 -6.83 2.86 28.41
C ASN A 128 -7.56 1.95 27.44
N LEU A 129 -8.65 1.30 27.88
CA LEU A 129 -9.49 0.55 26.95
C LEU A 129 -10.10 1.49 25.91
N THR A 130 -10.17 1.05 24.67
CA THR A 130 -10.77 1.83 23.59
C THR A 130 -12.25 1.52 23.45
N THR A 131 -13.00 2.48 22.93
CA THR A 131 -14.43 2.29 22.61
C THR A 131 -14.62 1.31 21.45
N GLN A 132 -15.83 0.74 21.32
CA GLN A 132 -16.19 -0.28 20.32
C GLN A 132 -15.95 0.14 18.85
N ALA A 133 -15.74 1.42 18.56
CA ALA A 133 -15.43 1.92 17.23
C ALA A 133 -13.94 1.80 16.82
N SER A 134 -13.06 1.45 17.77
CA SER A 134 -11.62 1.28 17.54
C SER A 134 -11.27 -0.12 17.07
N SER A 135 -10.27 -0.23 16.20
CA SER A 135 -9.68 -1.52 15.80
C SER A 135 -8.55 -2.00 16.72
N ALA A 136 -8.04 -1.13 17.59
CA ALA A 136 -7.11 -1.49 18.65
C ALA A 136 -7.92 -1.87 19.90
N ASN A 137 -7.38 -2.75 20.75
CA ASN A 137 -8.01 -3.17 22.02
C ASN A 137 -7.78 -2.16 23.16
N TYR A 138 -6.71 -1.36 23.06
CA TYR A 138 -6.30 -0.40 24.08
C TYR A 138 -5.51 0.76 23.45
N LYS A 139 -5.35 1.83 24.23
CA LYS A 139 -4.57 3.02 23.94
C LYS A 139 -3.48 3.18 25.00
N ILE A 140 -2.26 3.43 24.54
CA ILE A 140 -1.10 3.65 25.40
C ILE A 140 -0.99 5.17 25.69
N PRO A 141 -1.18 5.64 26.93
CA PRO A 141 -1.29 7.07 27.23
C PRO A 141 0.05 7.80 27.16
N PHE A 142 1.17 7.09 27.27
CA PHE A 142 2.52 7.63 27.32
C PHE A 142 3.27 7.53 25.98
N LEU A 143 2.58 7.42 24.85
CA LEU A 143 3.24 7.56 23.55
C LEU A 143 3.64 9.02 23.29
N LEU A 144 4.70 9.22 22.53
CA LEU A 144 5.14 10.56 22.12
C LEU A 144 4.11 11.17 21.17
N GLY A 145 3.85 12.48 21.33
CA GLY A 145 3.11 13.25 20.34
C GLY A 145 3.83 13.20 19.00
N THR A 146 3.10 12.84 17.94
CA THR A 146 3.63 12.88 16.57
C THR A 146 3.12 14.12 15.88
N VAL A 147 4.01 14.92 15.28
CA VAL A 147 3.62 16.02 14.41
C VAL A 147 2.75 15.45 13.28
N GLN A 148 1.62 16.10 13.02
CA GLN A 148 0.77 15.73 11.90
C GLN A 148 1.59 15.94 10.62
N GLN A 149 1.89 14.84 9.91
CA GLN A 149 2.71 14.91 8.70
C GLN A 149 2.07 15.88 7.71
N ALA A 150 2.88 16.79 7.16
CA ALA A 150 2.47 17.66 6.06
C ALA A 150 1.85 16.81 4.94
N ARG A 151 0.87 17.38 4.24
CA ARG A 151 0.21 16.68 3.14
C ARG A 151 1.28 16.25 2.14
N LYS A 152 1.32 14.95 1.85
CA LYS A 152 2.28 14.41 0.90
C LYS A 152 1.99 14.97 -0.49
N ARG A 153 3.04 15.48 -1.14
CA ARG A 153 3.01 16.02 -2.50
C ARG A 153 2.33 15.07 -3.48
N ILE A 154 1.55 15.65 -4.39
CA ILE A 154 0.97 14.98 -5.56
C ILE A 154 1.78 15.50 -6.77
N PRO A 155 2.45 14.63 -7.54
CA PRO A 155 3.18 15.04 -8.73
C PRO A 155 2.27 15.75 -9.74
N SER A 156 2.79 16.69 -10.52
CA SER A 156 2.08 17.25 -11.67
C SER A 156 2.10 16.27 -12.86
N ALA A 157 1.29 16.54 -13.88
CA ALA A 157 1.31 15.73 -15.10
C ALA A 157 2.64 15.86 -15.86
N ASP A 158 3.24 17.05 -15.91
CA ASP A 158 4.57 17.27 -16.48
C ASP A 158 5.65 16.44 -15.78
N GLU A 159 5.58 16.32 -14.45
CA GLU A 159 6.51 15.48 -13.69
C GLU A 159 6.33 13.99 -14.02
N ILE A 160 5.09 13.54 -14.23
CA ILE A 160 4.84 12.16 -14.67
C ILE A 160 5.35 11.94 -16.09
N ALA A 161 5.21 12.92 -16.98
CA ALA A 161 5.74 12.85 -18.35
C ALA A 161 7.28 12.78 -18.34
N ALA A 162 7.94 13.70 -17.63
CA ALA A 162 9.39 13.70 -17.48
C ALA A 162 9.92 12.41 -16.86
N LEU A 163 9.20 11.84 -15.88
CA LEU A 163 9.54 10.54 -15.30
C LEU A 163 9.44 9.39 -16.34
N LYS A 164 8.40 9.39 -17.19
CA LYS A 164 8.26 8.39 -18.25
C LYS A 164 9.40 8.50 -19.27
N ASP A 165 9.71 9.72 -19.69
CA ASP A 165 10.79 9.99 -20.65
C ASP A 165 12.15 9.58 -20.05
N GLY A 166 12.45 9.99 -18.82
CA GLY A 166 13.70 9.61 -18.16
C GLY A 166 13.84 8.10 -17.93
N ILE A 167 12.74 7.36 -17.71
CA ILE A 167 12.76 5.89 -17.65
C ILE A 167 13.00 5.29 -19.03
N ALA A 168 12.43 5.87 -20.09
CA ALA A 168 12.67 5.42 -21.45
C ALA A 168 14.14 5.59 -21.83
N ASP A 169 14.69 6.80 -21.66
CA ASP A 169 16.09 7.11 -21.95
C ASP A 169 17.03 6.14 -21.23
N LYS A 170 16.88 6.00 -19.92
CA LYS A 170 17.71 5.05 -19.14
C LYS A 170 17.60 3.61 -19.60
N THR A 171 16.39 3.19 -19.98
CA THR A 171 16.16 1.81 -20.40
C THR A 171 16.79 1.56 -21.77
N LEU A 172 16.65 2.50 -22.71
CA LEU A 172 17.18 2.38 -24.05
C LEU A 172 18.72 2.49 -24.07
N GLU A 173 19.29 3.30 -23.18
CA GLU A 173 20.74 3.51 -23.06
C GLU A 173 21.47 2.42 -22.24
N CYS A 174 20.77 1.49 -21.59
CA CYS A 174 21.40 0.51 -20.72
C CYS A 174 22.22 -0.58 -21.43
N GLY A 175 22.19 -0.62 -22.76
CA GLY A 175 22.93 -1.58 -23.58
C GLY A 175 22.39 -3.02 -23.52
N HIS A 176 21.21 -3.24 -22.96
CA HIS A 176 20.59 -4.56 -22.91
C HIS A 176 20.07 -4.99 -24.29
N PRO A 177 20.28 -6.24 -24.75
CA PRO A 177 19.79 -6.73 -26.06
C PRO A 177 18.27 -6.76 -26.26
N LEU A 178 17.50 -6.37 -25.24
CA LEU A 178 16.04 -6.34 -25.20
C LEU A 178 15.55 -4.97 -24.68
N ALA A 179 16.35 -3.92 -24.90
CA ALA A 179 16.07 -2.61 -24.31
C ALA A 179 14.69 -2.07 -24.74
N GLU A 180 14.28 -2.31 -25.99
CA GLU A 180 12.96 -1.92 -26.50
C GLU A 180 11.82 -2.65 -25.78
N GLU A 181 11.89 -3.99 -25.67
CA GLU A 181 10.87 -4.80 -25.00
C GLU A 181 10.79 -4.45 -23.50
N ILE A 182 11.96 -4.19 -22.89
CA ILE A 182 12.07 -3.75 -21.51
C ILE A 182 11.45 -2.35 -21.33
N ASN A 183 11.63 -1.45 -22.30
CA ASN A 183 11.07 -0.11 -22.26
C ASN A 183 9.54 -0.18 -22.31
N VAL A 184 8.96 -0.91 -23.28
CA VAL A 184 7.49 -1.09 -23.37
C VAL A 184 6.93 -1.64 -22.06
N ARG A 185 7.59 -2.66 -21.47
CA ARG A 185 7.24 -3.21 -20.17
C ARG A 185 7.27 -2.14 -19.07
N ASN A 186 8.36 -1.39 -18.95
CA ASN A 186 8.54 -0.38 -17.90
C ASN A 186 7.51 0.75 -18.03
N GLN A 187 7.23 1.22 -19.25
CA GLN A 187 6.21 2.24 -19.52
C GLN A 187 4.82 1.76 -19.13
N LEU A 188 4.45 0.53 -19.49
CA LEU A 188 3.17 -0.05 -19.07
C LEU A 188 3.06 -0.19 -17.55
N MET A 189 4.12 -0.62 -16.86
CA MET A 189 4.14 -0.66 -15.39
C MET A 189 3.83 0.71 -14.79
N LEU A 190 4.42 1.78 -15.33
CA LEU A 190 4.15 3.16 -14.89
C LEU A 190 2.71 3.56 -15.18
N ARG A 191 2.16 3.25 -16.37
CA ARG A 191 0.76 3.54 -16.71
C ARG A 191 -0.21 2.88 -15.74
N TRP A 192 -0.03 1.59 -15.42
CA TRP A 192 -0.86 0.90 -14.43
C TRP A 192 -0.78 1.54 -13.03
N MET A 193 0.33 2.20 -12.68
CA MET A 193 0.44 2.94 -11.42
C MET A 193 -0.15 4.35 -11.47
N ALA A 194 0.08 5.07 -12.56
CA ALA A 194 -0.27 6.49 -12.72
C ALA A 194 -1.71 6.70 -13.23
N GLU A 195 -2.31 5.73 -13.91
CA GLU A 195 -3.67 5.80 -14.45
C GLU A 195 -4.63 4.98 -13.58
N ALA A 196 -4.30 3.71 -13.32
CA ALA A 196 -5.15 2.81 -12.56
C ALA A 196 -4.90 2.85 -11.04
N GLY A 197 -3.82 3.49 -10.60
CA GLY A 197 -3.51 3.65 -9.19
C GLY A 197 -3.11 2.35 -8.50
N LEU A 198 -2.54 1.37 -9.20
CA LEU A 198 -2.10 0.12 -8.58
C LEU A 198 -0.94 0.35 -7.59
N ARG A 199 -0.87 -0.49 -6.55
CA ARG A 199 0.29 -0.57 -5.65
C ARG A 199 1.38 -1.38 -6.34
N ARG A 200 2.65 -1.14 -5.97
CA ARG A 200 3.81 -1.91 -6.47
C ARG A 200 3.61 -3.43 -6.47
N LEU A 201 3.07 -3.99 -5.38
CA LEU A 201 2.80 -5.43 -5.28
C LEU A 201 1.69 -5.91 -6.22
N GLU A 202 0.68 -5.07 -6.45
CA GLU A 202 -0.43 -5.39 -7.38
C GLU A 202 0.08 -5.40 -8.82
N VAL A 203 0.99 -4.48 -9.19
CA VAL A 203 1.61 -4.42 -10.53
C VAL A 203 2.47 -5.67 -10.78
N VAL A 204 3.44 -5.96 -9.91
CA VAL A 204 4.36 -7.10 -10.13
C VAL A 204 3.67 -8.46 -10.03
N SER A 205 2.51 -8.52 -9.38
CA SER A 205 1.74 -9.76 -9.23
C SER A 205 0.55 -9.87 -10.18
N LEU A 206 0.37 -8.92 -11.10
CA LEU A 206 -0.76 -8.88 -12.03
C LEU A 206 -0.70 -10.11 -12.95
N PRO A 207 -1.64 -11.06 -12.86
CA PRO A 207 -1.60 -12.25 -13.71
C PRO A 207 -2.12 -11.94 -15.11
N VAL A 208 -1.59 -12.61 -16.12
CA VAL A 208 -2.05 -12.47 -17.52
C VAL A 208 -3.55 -12.77 -17.63
N SER A 209 -4.03 -13.75 -16.86
CA SER A 209 -5.45 -14.13 -16.81
C SER A 209 -6.39 -13.07 -16.25
N ALA A 210 -5.87 -12.02 -15.60
CA ALA A 210 -6.70 -10.90 -15.13
C ALA A 210 -6.98 -9.87 -16.23
N ILE A 211 -6.23 -9.90 -17.35
CA ILE A 211 -6.40 -8.94 -18.44
C ILE A 211 -7.58 -9.38 -19.33
N PRO A 212 -8.66 -8.58 -19.43
CA PRO A 212 -9.81 -8.93 -20.24
C PRO A 212 -9.46 -8.92 -21.73
N THR A 213 -9.79 -9.99 -22.45
CA THR A 213 -9.56 -10.09 -23.91
C THR A 213 -10.74 -9.58 -24.74
N LYS A 214 -11.90 -9.38 -24.11
CA LYS A 214 -13.11 -8.86 -24.74
C LYS A 214 -13.54 -7.61 -24.01
N PHE A 215 -13.48 -6.48 -24.70
CA PHE A 215 -13.92 -5.18 -24.21
C PHE A 215 -14.30 -4.31 -25.40
N LYS A 216 -14.97 -3.20 -25.12
CA LYS A 216 -15.30 -2.23 -26.15
C LYS A 216 -14.24 -1.12 -26.16
N PRO A 217 -13.67 -0.77 -27.33
CA PRO A 217 -12.76 0.37 -27.43
C PRO A 217 -13.45 1.68 -27.03
N GLY A 218 -12.68 2.56 -26.37
CA GLY A 218 -13.18 3.85 -25.88
C GLY A 218 -14.10 3.73 -24.66
N THR A 219 -13.99 2.67 -23.85
CA THR A 219 -14.71 2.53 -22.58
C THR A 219 -13.76 2.30 -21.42
N MET A 220 -14.30 2.36 -20.20
CA MET A 220 -13.64 1.89 -18.99
C MET A 220 -13.88 0.39 -18.86
N VAL A 221 -12.81 -0.35 -18.62
CA VAL A 221 -12.81 -1.79 -18.45
C VAL A 221 -12.54 -2.10 -16.98
N MET A 222 -13.36 -2.98 -16.42
CA MET A 222 -13.15 -3.50 -15.07
C MET A 222 -12.08 -4.59 -15.09
N VAL A 223 -11.07 -4.45 -14.23
CA VAL A 223 -10.03 -5.47 -14.03
C VAL A 223 -10.03 -5.92 -12.58
N THR A 224 -10.18 -7.23 -12.39
CA THR A 224 -10.25 -7.85 -11.07
C THR A 224 -8.87 -8.30 -10.61
N LEU A 225 -8.37 -7.68 -9.54
CA LEU A 225 -7.09 -7.99 -8.92
C LEU A 225 -7.29 -9.01 -7.79
N THR A 226 -6.67 -10.19 -7.95
CA THR A 226 -6.72 -11.28 -6.96
C THR A 226 -5.38 -11.53 -6.26
N LYS A 227 -4.28 -10.98 -6.81
CA LYS A 227 -2.91 -11.13 -6.29
C LYS A 227 -2.29 -9.78 -5.96
N GLY A 228 -1.32 -9.77 -5.03
CA GLY A 228 -0.61 -8.55 -4.61
C GLY A 228 -1.44 -7.56 -3.77
N THR A 229 -2.71 -7.87 -3.52
CA THR A 229 -3.62 -7.07 -2.70
C THR A 229 -3.42 -7.37 -1.21
N LYS A 230 -3.71 -6.36 -0.38
CA LYS A 230 -3.56 -6.48 1.08
C LYS A 230 -4.53 -7.54 1.62
N PHE A 231 -4.02 -8.54 2.34
CA PHE A 231 -4.79 -9.68 2.86
C PHE A 231 -5.47 -10.53 1.77
N SER A 232 -4.90 -10.56 0.55
CA SER A 232 -5.44 -11.32 -0.58
C SER A 232 -6.90 -10.98 -0.93
N LYS A 233 -7.32 -9.75 -0.63
CA LYS A 233 -8.67 -9.28 -0.92
C LYS A 233 -8.82 -9.01 -2.40
N VAL A 234 -9.91 -9.48 -2.98
CA VAL A 234 -10.27 -9.12 -4.35
C VAL A 234 -10.54 -7.63 -4.42
N ARG A 235 -10.01 -6.96 -5.45
CA ARG A 235 -10.22 -5.55 -5.73
C ARG A 235 -10.45 -5.38 -7.21
N ASP A 236 -11.54 -4.71 -7.57
CA ASP A 236 -11.77 -4.30 -8.94
C ASP A 236 -11.26 -2.88 -9.17
N VAL A 237 -10.67 -2.65 -10.34
CA VAL A 237 -10.19 -1.34 -10.78
C VAL A 237 -10.74 -1.04 -12.17
N GLU A 238 -11.24 0.19 -12.34
CA GLU A 238 -11.60 0.73 -13.65
C GLU A 238 -10.35 1.28 -14.34
N VAL A 239 -10.13 0.86 -15.58
CA VAL A 239 -9.03 1.35 -16.42
C VAL A 239 -9.51 1.64 -17.84
N GLU A 240 -8.85 2.53 -18.56
CA GLU A 240 -9.22 2.81 -19.94
C GLU A 240 -8.91 1.59 -20.85
N SER A 241 -9.80 1.32 -21.81
CA SER A 241 -9.60 0.28 -22.82
C SER A 241 -8.29 0.39 -23.60
N SER A 242 -7.73 1.60 -23.77
CA SER A 242 -6.42 1.84 -24.38
C SER A 242 -5.28 1.13 -23.61
N LEU A 243 -5.29 1.23 -22.28
CA LEU A 243 -4.31 0.56 -21.42
C LEU A 243 -4.42 -0.96 -21.51
N ILE A 244 -5.65 -1.49 -21.62
CA ILE A 244 -5.87 -2.93 -21.82
C ILE A 244 -5.30 -3.37 -23.17
N GLN A 245 -5.59 -2.63 -24.24
CA GLN A 245 -5.12 -2.95 -25.58
C GLN A 245 -3.60 -2.99 -25.64
N GLU A 246 -2.91 -1.93 -25.17
CA GLU A 246 -1.45 -1.92 -25.16
C GLU A 246 -0.85 -3.00 -24.25
N THR A 247 -1.54 -3.35 -23.15
CA THR A 247 -1.11 -4.46 -22.30
C THR A 247 -1.23 -5.81 -23.03
N LEU A 248 -2.29 -6.01 -23.83
CA LEU A 248 -2.46 -7.21 -24.66
C LEU A 248 -1.44 -7.28 -25.79
N ASP A 249 -1.14 -6.15 -26.42
CA ASP A 249 -0.10 -6.05 -27.45
C ASP A 249 1.26 -6.43 -26.86
N TYR A 250 1.61 -5.87 -25.70
CA TYR A 250 2.81 -6.25 -24.96
C TYR A 250 2.87 -7.76 -24.63
N ILE A 251 1.75 -8.35 -24.20
CA ILE A 251 1.68 -9.78 -23.91
C ILE A 251 1.91 -10.62 -25.18
N ALA A 252 1.48 -10.12 -26.34
CA ALA A 252 1.54 -10.83 -27.61
C ALA A 252 2.91 -10.71 -28.30
N TYR A 253 3.58 -9.55 -28.23
CA TYR A 253 4.75 -9.26 -29.07
C TYR A 253 6.06 -9.16 -28.29
N GLU A 254 6.15 -8.31 -27.27
CA GLU A 254 7.40 -8.02 -26.56
C GLU A 254 7.66 -9.02 -25.42
N ARG A 255 6.63 -9.37 -24.65
CA ARG A 255 6.73 -10.28 -23.51
C ARG A 255 7.31 -11.65 -23.87
N PRO A 256 6.91 -12.31 -24.98
CA PRO A 256 7.47 -13.61 -25.37
C PRO A 256 8.98 -13.57 -25.59
N GLU A 257 9.54 -12.45 -26.09
CA GLU A 257 10.97 -12.30 -26.29
C GLU A 257 11.76 -12.29 -24.98
N ILE A 258 11.23 -11.60 -23.96
CA ILE A 258 11.79 -11.61 -22.59
C ILE A 258 11.73 -13.04 -22.02
N VAL A 259 10.58 -13.71 -22.10
CA VAL A 259 10.40 -15.09 -21.60
C VAL A 259 11.35 -16.06 -22.29
N ARG A 260 11.49 -15.95 -23.61
CA ARG A 260 12.35 -16.82 -24.42
C ARG A 260 13.83 -16.62 -24.09
N LYS A 261 14.32 -15.37 -24.09
CA LYS A 261 15.75 -15.08 -23.92
C LYS A 261 16.21 -15.07 -22.46
N CYS A 262 15.39 -14.63 -21.51
CA CYS A 262 15.77 -14.49 -20.10
C CYS A 262 15.34 -15.68 -19.22
N HIS A 263 14.31 -16.45 -19.63
CA HIS A 263 13.74 -17.54 -18.82
C HIS A 263 13.73 -18.90 -19.53
N ALA A 264 14.44 -19.03 -20.66
CA ALA A 264 14.48 -20.27 -21.45
C ALA A 264 13.09 -20.83 -21.80
N GLY A 265 12.11 -19.93 -21.97
CA GLY A 265 10.72 -20.30 -22.27
C GLY A 265 9.84 -20.61 -21.07
N HIS A 266 10.36 -20.58 -19.83
CA HIS A 266 9.53 -20.74 -18.63
C HIS A 266 8.73 -19.48 -18.34
N ASP A 267 7.42 -19.54 -18.58
CA ASP A 267 6.49 -18.43 -18.36
C ASP A 267 6.06 -18.32 -16.87
N PRO A 268 6.30 -17.19 -16.19
CA PRO A 268 5.90 -16.97 -14.80
C PRO A 268 4.39 -16.71 -14.59
N GLY A 269 3.60 -16.56 -15.67
CA GLY A 269 2.15 -16.31 -15.64
C GLY A 269 1.74 -14.89 -15.22
N VAL A 270 2.70 -13.99 -14.99
CA VAL A 270 2.47 -12.56 -14.69
C VAL A 270 2.62 -11.71 -15.94
N VAL A 271 1.90 -10.58 -16.00
CA VAL A 271 1.99 -9.63 -17.11
C VAL A 271 3.44 -9.13 -17.24
N PHE A 272 3.98 -8.52 -16.18
CA PHE A 272 5.32 -7.94 -16.19
C PHE A 272 6.38 -8.94 -15.74
N VAL A 273 7.22 -9.35 -16.69
CA VAL A 273 8.25 -10.37 -16.50
C VAL A 273 9.60 -9.70 -16.24
N SER A 274 10.31 -10.18 -15.23
CA SER A 274 11.69 -9.74 -14.90
C SER A 274 12.65 -10.12 -16.02
N THR A 275 13.79 -9.44 -16.15
CA THR A 275 14.89 -9.93 -17.01
C THR A 275 15.82 -10.88 -16.25
N TYR A 276 15.69 -10.91 -14.91
CA TYR A 276 16.44 -11.79 -14.03
C TYR A 276 15.62 -13.01 -13.66
N ASN A 277 16.24 -14.18 -13.74
CA ASN A 277 15.59 -15.44 -13.36
C ASN A 277 15.44 -15.64 -11.83
N ALA A 278 15.89 -14.68 -11.03
CA ALA A 278 15.60 -14.64 -9.60
C ALA A 278 14.07 -14.61 -9.37
N ASN A 279 13.60 -15.28 -8.32
CA ASN A 279 12.17 -15.38 -7.98
C ASN A 279 11.28 -15.95 -9.12
N GLY A 280 11.82 -16.87 -9.92
CA GLY A 280 11.09 -17.52 -11.01
C GLY A 280 10.65 -16.56 -12.12
N GLY A 281 11.41 -15.49 -12.37
CA GLY A 281 11.11 -14.51 -13.41
C GLY A 281 10.09 -13.43 -13.04
N THR A 282 9.77 -13.30 -11.75
CA THR A 282 8.85 -12.27 -11.24
C THR A 282 9.59 -11.10 -10.60
N PHE A 283 9.04 -9.90 -10.74
CA PHE A 283 9.59 -8.71 -10.07
C PHE A 283 9.34 -8.73 -8.57
N THR A 284 10.29 -8.19 -7.81
CA THR A 284 10.02 -7.78 -6.43
C THR A 284 9.35 -6.41 -6.42
N ALA A 285 8.57 -6.12 -5.37
CA ALA A 285 8.05 -4.76 -5.17
C ALA A 285 9.15 -3.70 -5.06
N GLN A 286 10.35 -4.09 -4.58
CA GLN A 286 11.49 -3.19 -4.46
C GLN A 286 12.03 -2.78 -5.83
N ALA A 287 12.00 -3.67 -6.82
CA ALA A 287 12.47 -3.35 -8.17
C ALA A 287 11.71 -2.18 -8.83
N ILE A 288 10.41 -2.01 -8.52
CA ILE A 288 9.65 -0.83 -8.96
C ILE A 288 10.14 0.44 -8.26
N THR A 289 10.45 0.34 -6.96
CA THR A 289 11.02 1.46 -6.22
C THR A 289 12.39 1.85 -6.80
N ASP A 290 13.25 0.86 -7.04
CA ASP A 290 14.59 1.09 -7.60
C ASP A 290 14.51 1.67 -9.01
N LEU A 291 13.55 1.25 -9.84
CA LEU A 291 13.30 1.81 -11.17
C LEU A 291 12.98 3.30 -11.09
N LEU A 292 12.05 3.69 -10.21
CA LEU A 292 11.65 5.08 -10.02
C LEU A 292 12.78 5.93 -9.43
N ASP A 293 13.41 5.44 -8.36
CA ASP A 293 14.50 6.13 -7.67
C ASP A 293 15.72 6.33 -8.58
N SER A 294 15.86 5.50 -9.63
CA SER A 294 16.91 5.68 -10.62
C SER A 294 16.73 6.95 -11.45
N VAL A 295 15.52 7.46 -11.62
CA VAL A 295 15.23 8.66 -12.42
C VAL A 295 14.87 9.84 -11.53
N ASP A 296 13.94 9.64 -10.60
CA ASP A 296 13.51 10.66 -9.64
C ASP A 296 13.11 10.05 -8.30
N SER A 297 14.00 10.21 -7.31
CA SER A 297 13.79 9.75 -5.93
C SER A 297 12.67 10.47 -5.16
N GLU A 298 12.18 11.62 -5.67
CA GLU A 298 11.04 12.31 -5.06
C GLU A 298 9.70 11.65 -5.40
N ILE A 299 9.60 11.00 -6.57
CA ILE A 299 8.38 10.36 -7.06
C ILE A 299 8.32 8.90 -6.62
N SER A 300 7.95 8.70 -5.36
CA SER A 300 7.70 7.34 -4.84
C SER A 300 6.54 6.61 -5.56
N PRO A 301 6.49 5.26 -5.51
CA PRO A 301 5.33 4.48 -5.97
C PRO A 301 3.98 4.96 -5.42
N HIS A 302 4.00 5.43 -4.17
CA HIS A 302 2.79 5.92 -3.53
C HIS A 302 2.40 7.32 -4.03
N ALA A 303 3.34 8.11 -4.55
CA ALA A 303 3.08 9.39 -5.21
C ALA A 303 2.30 9.19 -6.52
N LEU A 304 2.73 8.25 -7.38
CA LEU A 304 2.00 7.85 -8.59
C LEU A 304 0.56 7.45 -8.28
N ARG A 305 0.37 6.66 -7.22
CA ARG A 305 -0.98 6.28 -6.77
C ARG A 305 -1.81 7.48 -6.30
N ARG A 306 -1.20 8.46 -5.62
CA ARG A 306 -1.92 9.69 -5.21
C ARG A 306 -2.37 10.47 -6.44
N TYR A 307 -1.47 10.64 -7.40
CA TYR A 307 -1.75 11.26 -8.68
C TYR A 307 -2.93 10.60 -9.41
N ALA A 308 -2.89 9.27 -9.58
CA ALA A 308 -3.95 8.50 -10.24
C ALA A 308 -5.32 8.71 -9.58
N LEU A 309 -5.37 8.59 -8.24
CA LEU A 309 -6.61 8.72 -7.47
C LEU A 309 -7.15 10.16 -7.49
N THR A 310 -6.29 11.17 -7.42
CA THR A 310 -6.70 12.57 -7.54
C THR A 310 -7.25 12.87 -8.94
N ARG A 311 -6.62 12.37 -10.01
CA ARG A 311 -7.13 12.50 -11.38
C ARG A 311 -8.46 11.80 -11.56
N TYR A 312 -8.59 10.57 -11.07
CA TYR A 312 -9.85 9.83 -11.13
C TYR A 312 -10.99 10.57 -10.41
N ALA A 313 -10.72 11.15 -9.24
CA ALA A 313 -11.67 12.02 -8.55
C ALA A 313 -12.05 13.26 -9.37
N ALA A 314 -11.08 13.89 -10.05
CA ALA A 314 -11.33 15.04 -10.92
C ALA A 314 -12.21 14.67 -12.12
N TYR A 315 -12.03 13.49 -12.72
CA TYR A 315 -12.89 13.01 -13.81
C TYR A 315 -14.33 12.83 -13.35
N LEU A 316 -14.53 12.13 -12.23
CA LEU A 316 -15.85 11.92 -11.65
C LEU A 316 -16.55 13.24 -11.33
N TYR A 317 -15.82 14.19 -10.74
CA TYR A 317 -16.36 15.50 -10.42
C TYR A 317 -16.77 16.29 -11.67
N ARG A 318 -15.91 16.30 -12.70
CA ARG A 318 -16.21 16.99 -13.96
C ARG A 318 -17.42 16.38 -14.69
N ILE A 319 -17.57 15.05 -14.68
CA ILE A 319 -18.75 14.40 -15.25
C ILE A 319 -20.02 14.85 -14.52
N GLN A 320 -20.02 14.82 -13.18
CA GLN A 320 -21.17 15.31 -12.41
C GLN A 320 -21.45 16.80 -12.64
N LEU A 321 -20.40 17.62 -12.75
CA LEU A 321 -20.54 19.04 -13.06
C LEU A 321 -21.17 19.27 -14.44
N SER A 322 -20.80 18.48 -15.45
CA SER A 322 -21.41 18.54 -16.79
C SER A 322 -22.89 18.16 -16.76
N LEU A 323 -23.25 17.08 -16.04
CA LEU A 323 -24.64 16.65 -15.86
C LEU A 323 -25.47 17.70 -15.11
N TYR A 324 -24.91 18.32 -14.07
CA TYR A 324 -25.53 19.42 -13.34
C TYR A 324 -25.78 20.63 -14.26
N LYS A 325 -24.78 21.04 -15.04
CA LYS A 325 -24.91 22.14 -16.01
C LYS A 325 -25.92 21.86 -17.12
N ALA A 326 -26.08 20.60 -17.52
CA ALA A 326 -27.08 20.15 -18.48
C ALA A 326 -28.51 20.09 -17.89
N GLY A 327 -28.67 20.29 -16.58
CA GLY A 327 -29.95 20.16 -15.89
C GLY A 327 -30.39 18.72 -15.64
N GLU A 328 -29.53 17.73 -15.89
CA GLU A 328 -29.82 16.31 -15.66
C GLU A 328 -29.73 15.92 -14.17
N ASN A 329 -29.05 16.72 -13.35
CA ASN A 329 -28.93 16.53 -11.91
C ASN A 329 -29.19 17.82 -11.14
N ALA A 330 -29.88 17.71 -10.00
CA ALA A 330 -30.16 18.84 -9.11
C ALA A 330 -28.96 19.25 -8.25
N GLU A 331 -28.01 18.34 -7.99
CA GLU A 331 -26.80 18.61 -7.20
C GLU A 331 -25.63 17.71 -7.59
N ILE A 332 -24.41 18.12 -7.20
CA ILE A 332 -23.19 17.31 -7.35
C ILE A 332 -23.07 16.38 -6.13
N ASP A 333 -23.31 15.08 -6.34
CA ASP A 333 -23.18 14.06 -5.29
C ASP A 333 -21.71 13.70 -5.00
N ARG A 334 -21.12 14.48 -4.09
CA ARG A 334 -19.77 14.24 -3.55
C ARG A 334 -19.61 12.86 -2.92
N ARG A 335 -20.66 12.31 -2.29
CA ARG A 335 -20.60 11.02 -1.58
C ARG A 335 -20.42 9.87 -2.57
N SER A 336 -21.08 9.93 -3.72
CA SER A 336 -20.88 8.97 -4.82
C SER A 336 -19.43 8.99 -5.34
N ILE A 337 -18.84 10.18 -5.50
CA ILE A 337 -17.42 10.32 -5.90
C ILE A 337 -16.50 9.66 -4.86
N GLU A 338 -16.71 9.96 -3.57
CA GLU A 338 -15.91 9.39 -2.48
C GLU A 338 -16.02 7.85 -2.42
N LEU A 339 -17.22 7.30 -2.70
CA LEU A 339 -17.45 5.86 -2.71
C LEU A 339 -16.74 5.17 -3.88
N ARG A 340 -16.89 5.67 -5.12
CA ARG A 340 -16.18 5.13 -6.29
C ARG A 340 -14.67 5.24 -6.13
N LEU A 341 -14.16 6.36 -5.62
CA LEU A 341 -12.74 6.53 -5.33
C LEU A 341 -12.23 5.51 -4.30
N THR A 342 -13.04 5.25 -3.27
CA THR A 342 -12.73 4.27 -2.21
C THR A 342 -12.69 2.84 -2.76
N GLN A 343 -13.63 2.50 -3.66
CA GLN A 343 -13.66 1.22 -4.39
C GLN A 343 -12.44 1.10 -5.31
N GLN A 344 -12.17 2.11 -6.16
CA GLN A 344 -10.99 2.18 -7.02
C GLN A 344 -9.72 1.99 -6.21
N ALA A 345 -9.63 2.54 -5.00
CA ALA A 345 -8.48 2.35 -4.11
C ALA A 345 -8.44 0.99 -3.39
N GLY A 346 -9.54 0.23 -3.35
CA GLY A 346 -9.66 -1.02 -2.60
C GLY A 346 -9.69 -0.82 -1.08
N HIS A 347 -10.30 0.26 -0.61
CA HIS A 347 -10.48 0.54 0.82
C HIS A 347 -11.90 0.18 1.26
N LYS A 348 -12.06 -0.32 2.50
CA LYS A 348 -13.39 -0.69 3.04
C LYS A 348 -14.22 0.50 3.52
N LYS A 349 -13.56 1.63 3.82
CA LYS A 349 -14.18 2.83 4.41
C LYS A 349 -13.56 4.06 3.77
N VAL A 350 -14.39 5.07 3.56
CA VAL A 350 -13.93 6.41 3.19
C VAL A 350 -13.06 6.95 4.31
N SER A 351 -11.84 7.37 3.97
CA SER A 351 -10.88 7.93 4.93
C SER A 351 -10.75 9.44 4.70
N THR A 352 -10.18 10.12 5.70
CA THR A 352 -9.80 11.55 5.57
C THR A 352 -8.86 11.81 4.40
N THR A 353 -8.05 10.82 4.01
CA THR A 353 -7.17 10.88 2.85
C THR A 353 -7.94 11.00 1.54
N PHE A 354 -8.99 10.20 1.33
CA PHE A 354 -9.78 10.26 0.09
C PHE A 354 -10.59 11.54 -0.02
N ARG A 355 -11.15 12.01 1.11
CA ARG A 355 -11.80 13.33 1.16
C ARG A 355 -10.85 14.43 0.71
N SER A 356 -9.59 14.39 1.17
CA SER A 356 -8.57 15.34 0.75
C SER A 356 -8.24 15.26 -0.74
N TYR A 357 -8.29 14.09 -1.38
CA TYR A 357 -8.09 13.99 -2.84
C TYR A 357 -9.26 14.61 -3.61
N VAL A 358 -10.49 14.42 -3.13
CA VAL A 358 -11.68 15.06 -3.70
C VAL A 358 -11.59 16.58 -3.54
N ASP A 359 -11.20 17.09 -2.37
CA ASP A 359 -11.04 18.53 -2.16
C ASP A 359 -10.00 19.14 -3.13
N VAL A 360 -8.87 18.46 -3.33
CA VAL A 360 -7.85 18.88 -4.31
C VAL A 360 -8.41 18.82 -5.73
N ALA A 361 -9.11 17.75 -6.10
CA ALA A 361 -9.69 17.59 -7.43
C ALA A 361 -10.73 18.69 -7.76
N ILE A 362 -11.54 19.09 -6.77
CA ILE A 362 -12.48 20.21 -6.88
C ILE A 362 -11.71 21.50 -7.12
N ALA A 363 -10.69 21.79 -6.31
CA ALA A 363 -9.87 22.99 -6.45
C ALA A 363 -9.19 23.06 -7.84
N MET A 364 -8.63 21.95 -8.32
CA MET A 364 -8.03 21.84 -9.66
C MET A 364 -9.04 22.06 -10.79
N THR A 365 -10.28 21.60 -10.60
CA THR A 365 -11.34 21.76 -11.61
C THR A 365 -11.91 23.17 -11.66
N LEU A 366 -12.05 23.83 -10.51
CA LEU A 366 -12.63 25.18 -10.44
C LEU A 366 -11.67 26.29 -10.86
N SER A 367 -10.37 26.06 -10.77
CA SER A 367 -9.35 27.09 -11.04
C SER A 367 -8.80 27.05 -12.47
N ASP A 368 -9.21 26.08 -13.31
CA ASP A 368 -8.58 25.71 -14.59
C ASP A 368 -7.05 25.49 -14.54
N SER A 369 -6.43 25.63 -13.37
CA SER A 369 -4.99 25.48 -13.11
C SER A 369 -4.50 24.03 -13.18
N GLY A 370 -5.43 23.07 -13.30
CA GLY A 370 -5.13 21.64 -13.39
C GLY A 370 -4.99 21.10 -14.82
N ILE A 371 -5.05 21.95 -15.85
CA ILE A 371 -4.74 21.60 -17.23
C ILE A 371 -3.52 22.42 -17.64
N SER A 372 -2.35 21.83 -17.48
CA SER A 372 -1.07 22.50 -17.78
C SER A 372 -0.74 22.46 -19.27
N SER A 373 -1.34 21.53 -20.03
CA SER A 373 -1.10 21.33 -21.46
C SER A 373 -2.35 20.93 -22.27
N LEU A 374 -2.34 21.17 -23.59
CA LEU A 374 -3.38 20.70 -24.52
C LEU A 374 -3.49 19.17 -24.55
N GLU A 375 -2.37 18.49 -24.35
CA GLU A 375 -2.30 17.03 -24.30
C GLU A 375 -3.00 16.47 -23.06
N GLU A 376 -2.82 17.12 -21.90
CA GLU A 376 -3.60 16.79 -20.71
C GLU A 376 -5.09 16.99 -20.91
N CYS A 377 -5.48 18.07 -21.59
CA CYS A 377 -6.87 18.33 -21.93
C CYS A 377 -7.43 17.20 -22.81
N ARG A 378 -6.66 16.76 -23.82
CA ARG A 378 -7.02 15.64 -24.70
C ARG A 378 -7.21 14.34 -23.92
N ILE A 379 -6.22 13.94 -23.11
CA ILE A 379 -6.28 12.71 -22.29
C ILE A 379 -7.46 12.77 -21.33
N LEU A 380 -7.69 13.92 -20.72
CA LEU A 380 -8.80 14.12 -19.79
C LEU A 380 -10.15 13.96 -20.49
N LEU A 381 -10.34 14.61 -21.64
CA LEU A 381 -11.57 14.51 -22.43
C LEU A 381 -11.80 13.08 -22.94
N GLN A 382 -10.76 12.39 -23.38
CA GLN A 382 -10.83 10.98 -23.79
C GLN A 382 -11.25 10.07 -22.63
N THR A 383 -10.67 10.28 -21.43
CA THR A 383 -11.05 9.50 -20.25
C THR A 383 -12.50 9.78 -19.85
N GLN A 384 -12.93 11.04 -19.87
CA GLN A 384 -14.32 11.41 -19.58
C GLN A 384 -15.29 10.77 -20.57
N LEU A 385 -14.97 10.82 -21.87
CA LEU A 385 -15.77 10.19 -22.91
C LEU A 385 -15.87 8.68 -22.66
N SER A 386 -14.78 8.03 -22.26
CA SER A 386 -14.76 6.61 -21.93
C SER A 386 -15.64 6.26 -20.74
N MET A 387 -15.60 7.07 -19.67
CA MET A 387 -16.47 6.89 -18.50
C MET A 387 -17.95 7.08 -18.86
N ILE A 388 -18.29 8.11 -19.64
CA ILE A 388 -19.66 8.38 -20.08
C ILE A 388 -20.17 7.25 -20.98
N THR A 389 -19.36 6.81 -21.93
CA THR A 389 -19.71 5.71 -22.85
C THR A 389 -20.00 4.42 -22.07
N SER A 390 -19.21 4.14 -21.03
CA SER A 390 -19.43 2.99 -20.14
C SER A 390 -20.75 3.08 -19.37
N GLN A 391 -21.10 4.28 -18.89
CA GLN A 391 -22.38 4.53 -18.19
C GLN A 391 -23.57 4.32 -19.13
N ILE A 392 -23.48 4.82 -20.38
CA ILE A 392 -24.51 4.64 -21.40
C ILE A 392 -24.69 3.15 -21.73
N GLU A 393 -23.60 2.39 -21.86
CA GLU A 393 -23.66 0.96 -22.13
C GLU A 393 -24.31 0.17 -21.01
N THR A 394 -23.93 0.48 -19.77
CA THR A 394 -24.53 -0.14 -18.57
C THR A 394 -26.02 0.15 -18.49
N ALA A 395 -26.44 1.39 -18.77
CA ALA A 395 -27.86 1.75 -18.81
C ALA A 395 -28.61 1.00 -19.93
N ARG A 396 -28.00 0.85 -21.11
CA ARG A 396 -28.59 0.11 -22.24
C ARG A 396 -28.70 -1.39 -21.98
N SER A 397 -27.73 -2.00 -21.28
CA SER A 397 -27.82 -3.42 -20.92
C SER A 397 -28.95 -3.67 -19.92
N LEU A 398 -29.05 -2.82 -18.89
CA LEU A 398 -30.13 -2.91 -17.89
C LEU A 398 -31.51 -2.73 -18.53
N ALA A 399 -31.66 -1.82 -19.48
CA ALA A 399 -32.92 -1.59 -20.19
C ALA A 399 -33.33 -2.73 -21.14
N LYS A 400 -32.42 -3.67 -21.47
CA LYS A 400 -32.73 -4.87 -22.28
C LYS A 400 -33.11 -6.09 -21.43
N GLU A 401 -32.82 -6.06 -20.13
CA GLU A 401 -33.14 -7.12 -19.18
C GLU A 401 -34.52 -6.91 -18.50
N VAL A 402 -35.12 -5.74 -18.70
CA VAL A 402 -36.51 -5.40 -18.37
C VAL A 402 -37.37 -5.55 -19.62
#